data_AF-A0A7C7GDA8-F1
#
_entry.id   AF-A0A7C7GDA8-F1
#
_cell.length_a   1.000
_cell.length_b   1.000
_cell.length_c   1.000
_cell.angle_alpha   90.00
_cell.angle_beta   90.00
_cell.angle_gamma   90.00
#
_symmetry.space_group_name_H-M   'P 1'
#
loop_
_entity.id
_entity.type
_entity.pdbx_description
1 polymer ?
#
loop_
_entity_poly.entity_id
_entity_poly.type
_entity_poly.pdbx_seq_one_letter_code
_entity_poly.pdbx_strand_id
1 'polypeptide(L)'
;MIIASTVCLVVFGILAIVDGVYYHDIKYKLYQDKESILEHIYHTIRAVMFPIMMYCLFAHDFGGELMIVGIGAVSIDFIMLIFDVKEEGRSRNRYGGLSNGEYMNHVFANTFHFVAIALILAA
;
A
#
# COMPACT_ATOMS: atom_id res chain seq x y z
N MET A 1 8.35 -19.82 -4.91
CA MET A 1 8.66 -18.37 -5.10
C MET A 1 8.70 -17.57 -3.79
N ILE A 2 8.71 -18.25 -2.63
CA ILE A 2 8.56 -17.64 -1.30
C ILE A 2 9.67 -16.62 -0.98
N ILE A 3 10.95 -16.97 -1.14
CA ILE A 3 12.07 -16.04 -0.82
C ILE A 3 11.95 -14.72 -1.60
N ALA A 4 11.67 -14.79 -2.90
CA ALA A 4 11.52 -13.61 -3.73
C ALA A 4 10.31 -12.76 -3.30
N SER A 5 9.19 -13.41 -2.95
CA SER A 5 8.02 -12.75 -2.38
C SER A 5 8.34 -12.05 -1.06
N THR A 6 9.04 -12.72 -0.13
CA THR A 6 9.47 -12.13 1.14
C THR A 6 10.40 -10.93 0.94
N VAL A 7 11.35 -11.01 0.01
CA VAL A 7 12.24 -9.87 -0.31
C VAL A 7 11.44 -8.69 -0.83
N CYS A 8 10.51 -8.92 -1.76
CA CYS A 8 9.64 -7.86 -2.27
C CYS A 8 8.77 -7.24 -1.16
N LEU A 9 8.24 -8.07 -0.27
CA LEU A 9 7.44 -7.62 0.88
C LEU A 9 8.26 -6.75 1.84
N VAL A 10 9.51 -7.12 2.13
CA VAL A 10 10.41 -6.33 2.99
C VAL A 10 10.73 -4.99 2.35
N VAL A 11 11.03 -4.97 1.05
CA VAL A 11 11.28 -3.72 0.31
C VAL A 11 10.04 -2.84 0.32
N PHE A 12 8.86 -3.40 0.05
CA PHE A 12 7.59 -2.68 0.19
C PHE A 12 7.43 -2.08 1.59
N GLY A 13 7.68 -2.84 2.67
CA GLY A 13 7.54 -2.35 4.03
C GLY A 13 8.41 -1.13 4.34
N ILE A 14 9.66 -1.12 3.84
CA ILE A 14 10.56 0.02 3.97
C ILE A 14 10.00 1.24 3.22
N LEU A 15 9.58 1.05 1.96
CA LEU A 15 9.07 2.15 1.13
C LEU A 15 7.73 2.69 1.65
N ALA A 16 6.87 1.83 2.21
CA ALA A 16 5.61 2.22 2.84
C ALA A 16 5.83 3.09 4.09
N ILE A 17 6.88 2.82 4.88
CA ILE A 17 7.28 3.69 6.00
C ILE A 17 7.77 5.05 5.47
N VAL A 18 8.56 5.07 4.41
CA VAL A 18 9.00 6.32 3.78
C VAL A 18 7.80 7.12 3.27
N ASP A 19 6.80 6.44 2.71
CA ASP A 19 5.57 7.05 2.21
C ASP A 19 4.75 7.68 3.35
N GLY A 20 4.28 6.85 4.28
CA GLY A 20 3.40 7.29 5.36
C GLY A 20 4.10 8.18 6.38
N VAL A 21 5.28 7.78 6.87
CA VAL A 21 5.92 8.54 7.96
C VAL A 21 6.68 9.74 7.43
N TYR A 22 7.55 9.56 6.43
CA TYR A 22 8.39 10.66 5.98
C TYR A 22 7.62 11.65 5.11
N TYR A 23 6.93 11.20 4.05
CA TYR A 23 6.20 12.12 3.18
C TYR A 23 4.93 12.65 3.86
N HIS A 24 4.06 11.78 4.38
CA HIS A 24 2.75 12.24 4.87
C HIS A 24 2.86 12.96 6.22
N ASP A 25 3.53 12.35 7.21
CA ASP A 25 3.51 12.89 8.57
C ASP A 25 4.57 13.96 8.82
N ILE A 26 5.79 13.79 8.31
CA ILE A 26 6.91 14.69 8.62
C ILE A 26 7.01 15.84 7.61
N LYS A 27 7.12 15.53 6.31
CA LYS A 27 7.43 16.51 5.27
C LYS A 27 6.21 17.38 4.92
N TYR A 28 5.07 16.74 4.64
CA TYR A 28 3.86 17.45 4.18
C TYR A 28 2.81 17.66 5.28
N LYS A 29 2.92 16.93 6.39
CA LYS A 29 2.02 17.02 7.55
C LYS A 29 0.55 16.95 7.13
N LEU A 30 0.22 16.01 6.25
CA LEU A 30 -1.07 15.92 5.57
C LEU A 30 -2.25 15.82 6.55
N TYR A 31 -2.02 15.29 7.76
CA TYR A 31 -3.03 15.26 8.83
C TYR A 31 -3.55 16.64 9.25
N GLN A 32 -2.85 17.73 8.91
CA GLN A 32 -3.27 19.11 9.20
C GLN A 32 -4.27 19.66 8.16
N ASP A 33 -4.43 18.97 7.02
CA ASP A 33 -5.14 19.48 5.86
C ASP A 33 -6.41 18.68 5.58
N LYS A 34 -7.54 19.38 5.47
CA LYS A 34 -8.83 18.75 5.20
C LYS A 34 -8.88 18.06 3.83
N GLU A 35 -8.08 18.53 2.88
CA GLU A 35 -7.99 17.96 1.53
C GLU A 35 -7.38 16.56 1.54
N SER A 36 -6.61 16.20 2.58
CA SER A 36 -5.96 14.89 2.73
C SER A 36 -6.80 13.85 3.47
N ILE A 37 -8.03 14.18 3.90
CA ILE A 37 -8.86 13.26 4.69
C ILE A 37 -9.22 11.99 3.91
N LEU A 38 -9.60 12.13 2.63
CA LEU A 38 -9.97 10.96 1.82
C LEU A 38 -8.80 10.02 1.62
N GLU A 39 -7.64 10.57 1.31
CA GLU A 39 -6.39 9.82 1.22
C GLU A 39 -6.06 9.09 2.52
N HIS A 40 -6.15 9.76 3.68
CA HIS A 40 -5.96 9.10 4.97
C HIS A 40 -6.93 7.94 5.19
N ILE A 41 -8.20 8.08 4.77
CA ILE A 41 -9.19 7.00 4.84
C ILE A 41 -8.75 5.83 3.95
N TYR A 42 -8.33 6.08 2.71
CA TYR A 42 -7.86 5.02 1.80
C TYR A 42 -6.63 4.30 2.37
N HIS A 43 -5.62 5.04 2.81
CA HIS A 43 -4.44 4.45 3.47
C HIS A 43 -4.80 3.67 4.74
N THR A 44 -5.77 4.14 5.53
CA THR A 44 -6.23 3.41 6.72
C THR A 44 -6.88 2.08 6.33
N ILE A 45 -7.73 2.06 5.31
CA ILE A 45 -8.34 0.81 4.82
C ILE A 45 -7.24 -0.14 4.34
N ARG A 46 -6.27 0.35 3.55
CA ARG A 46 -5.13 -0.44 3.09
C ARG A 46 -4.27 -0.99 4.24
N ALA A 47 -4.01 -0.17 5.25
CA ALA A 47 -3.29 -0.57 6.45
C ALA A 47 -4.02 -1.66 7.26
N VAL A 48 -5.37 -1.67 7.24
CA VAL A 48 -6.19 -2.73 7.85
C VAL A 48 -6.23 -3.99 6.96
N MET A 49 -6.26 -3.86 5.64
CA MET A 49 -6.19 -5.00 4.72
C MET A 49 -4.83 -5.72 4.82
N PHE A 50 -3.75 -4.99 5.08
CA PHE A 50 -2.40 -5.54 5.16
C PHE A 50 -2.23 -6.71 6.13
N PRO A 51 -2.57 -6.62 7.44
CA PRO A 51 -2.47 -7.75 8.36
C PRO A 51 -3.36 -8.93 7.96
N ILE A 52 -4.52 -8.68 7.33
CA ILE A 52 -5.40 -9.74 6.81
C ILE A 52 -4.68 -10.49 5.68
N MET A 53 -4.09 -9.77 4.73
CA MET A 53 -3.28 -10.36 3.65
C MET A 53 -2.08 -11.13 4.20
N MET A 54 -1.37 -10.55 5.17
CA MET A 54 -0.22 -11.20 5.81
C MET A 54 -0.60 -12.54 6.44
N TYR A 55 -1.71 -12.59 7.18
CA TYR A 55 -2.16 -13.82 7.80
C TYR A 55 -2.64 -14.83 6.76
N CYS A 56 -3.52 -14.42 5.85
CA CYS A 56 -4.20 -15.33 4.93
C CYS A 56 -3.29 -15.85 3.80
N LEU A 57 -2.28 -15.08 3.39
CA LEU A 57 -1.45 -15.41 2.22
C LEU A 57 0.02 -15.71 2.57
N PHE A 58 0.56 -15.16 3.66
CA PHE A 58 2.00 -15.23 3.94
C PHE A 58 2.37 -16.03 5.20
N ALA A 59 1.46 -16.21 6.16
CA ALA A 59 1.79 -16.89 7.41
C ALA A 59 1.98 -18.40 7.24
N HIS A 60 1.11 -19.04 6.44
CA HIS A 60 1.16 -20.47 6.12
C HIS A 60 0.58 -20.71 4.72
N ASP A 61 0.73 -21.93 4.22
CA ASP A 61 0.12 -22.39 2.97
C ASP A 61 -1.38 -22.70 3.17
N PHE A 62 -2.17 -21.64 3.33
CA PHE A 62 -3.61 -21.73 3.51
C PHE A 62 -4.32 -21.84 2.16
N GLY A 63 -5.17 -22.85 2.01
CA GLY A 63 -6.11 -22.98 0.89
C GLY A 63 -7.54 -22.58 1.24
N GLY A 64 -8.48 -22.84 0.31
CA GLY A 64 -9.92 -22.76 0.56
C GLY A 64 -10.40 -21.37 0.98
N GLU A 65 -11.20 -21.32 2.05
CA GLU A 65 -11.87 -20.08 2.52
C GLU A 65 -10.88 -18.98 2.92
N LEU A 66 -9.80 -19.32 3.61
CA LEU A 66 -8.78 -18.33 4.01
C LEU A 66 -8.07 -17.72 2.80
N MET A 67 -7.78 -18.53 1.77
CA MET A 67 -7.22 -18.02 0.52
C MET A 67 -8.19 -17.05 -0.17
N ILE A 68 -9.50 -17.36 -0.18
CA ILE A 68 -10.53 -16.48 -0.73
C ILE A 68 -10.60 -15.15 0.04
N VAL A 69 -10.52 -15.19 1.38
CA VAL A 69 -10.46 -13.98 2.22
C VAL A 69 -9.21 -13.15 1.88
N GLY A 70 -8.05 -13.80 1.72
CA GLY A 70 -6.82 -13.13 1.31
C GLY A 70 -6.94 -12.43 -0.05
N ILE A 71 -7.49 -13.13 -1.06
CA ILE A 71 -7.74 -12.54 -2.40
C ILE A 71 -8.76 -11.39 -2.32
N GLY A 72 -9.77 -11.50 -1.47
CA GLY A 72 -10.72 -10.44 -1.19
C GLY A 72 -10.04 -9.19 -0.62
N ALA A 73 -9.15 -9.37 0.36
CA ALA A 73 -8.37 -8.28 0.94
C ALA A 73 -7.44 -7.60 -0.08
N VAL A 74 -6.76 -8.39 -0.94
CA VAL A 74 -5.95 -7.88 -2.06
C VAL A 74 -6.80 -7.05 -3.02
N SER A 75 -8.02 -7.50 -3.32
CA SER A 75 -8.94 -6.81 -4.23
C SER A 75 -9.37 -5.45 -3.65
N ILE A 76 -9.68 -5.42 -2.35
CA ILE A 76 -10.02 -4.17 -1.65
C ILE A 76 -8.81 -3.23 -1.61
N ASP A 77 -7.61 -3.72 -1.28
CA ASP A 77 -6.38 -2.92 -1.29
C ASP A 77 -6.14 -2.27 -2.65
N PHE A 78 -6.26 -3.06 -3.73
CA PHE A 78 -6.07 -2.58 -5.09
C PHE A 78 -7.09 -1.50 -5.49
N ILE A 79 -8.35 -1.67 -5.11
CA ILE A 79 -9.39 -0.64 -5.33
C ILE A 79 -9.05 0.64 -4.57
N MET A 80 -8.62 0.53 -3.32
CA MET A 80 -8.21 1.69 -2.52
C MET A 80 -6.99 2.40 -3.12
N LEU A 81 -6.00 1.67 -3.63
CA LEU A 81 -4.86 2.25 -4.36
C LEU A 81 -5.32 3.08 -5.57
N ILE A 82 -6.31 2.62 -6.33
CA ILE A 82 -6.83 3.39 -7.47
C ILE A 82 -7.46 4.70 -7.00
N PHE A 83 -8.15 4.70 -5.86
CA PHE A 83 -8.72 5.92 -5.29
C PHE A 83 -7.66 6.84 -4.69
N ASP A 84 -6.63 6.26 -4.08
CA ASP A 84 -5.47 6.93 -3.52
C ASP A 84 -4.74 7.77 -4.58
N VAL A 85 -4.30 7.13 -5.66
CA VAL A 85 -3.58 7.80 -6.77
C VAL A 85 -4.40 8.94 -7.41
N LYS A 86 -5.73 8.80 -7.45
CA LYS A 86 -6.61 9.85 -7.97
C LYS A 86 -6.70 11.05 -7.03
N GLU A 87 -6.61 10.81 -5.73
CA GLU A 87 -6.79 11.80 -4.68
C GLU A 87 -5.47 12.54 -4.34
N GLU A 88 -4.32 11.87 -4.47
CA GLU A 88 -2.99 12.41 -4.17
C GLU A 88 -2.71 13.76 -4.84
N GLY A 89 -3.09 13.90 -6.12
CA GLY A 89 -2.94 15.17 -6.83
C GLY A 89 -3.70 16.31 -6.15
N ARG A 90 -4.92 16.04 -5.68
CA ARG A 90 -5.76 17.03 -4.99
C ARG A 90 -5.15 17.42 -3.66
N SER A 91 -4.72 16.44 -2.85
CA SER A 91 -4.19 16.71 -1.51
C SER A 91 -2.82 17.42 -1.51
N ARG A 92 -2.08 17.35 -2.63
CA ARG A 92 -0.82 18.10 -2.84
C ARG A 92 -0.95 19.36 -3.69
N ASN A 93 -2.14 19.79 -4.08
CA ASN A 93 -2.32 20.99 -4.92
C ASN A 93 -1.61 22.24 -4.34
N ARG A 94 -1.64 22.41 -3.02
CA ARG A 94 -0.96 23.49 -2.29
C ARG A 94 0.57 23.51 -2.44
N TYR A 95 1.17 22.40 -2.87
CA TYR A 95 2.61 22.28 -3.11
C TYR A 95 2.98 22.31 -4.60
N GLY A 96 2.01 22.56 -5.49
CA GLY A 96 2.19 22.44 -6.93
C GLY A 96 2.09 21.00 -7.43
N GLY A 97 1.53 20.09 -6.63
CA GLY A 97 1.37 18.67 -6.93
C GLY A 97 2.36 17.77 -6.19
N LEU A 98 2.30 16.47 -6.53
CA LEU A 98 3.14 15.44 -5.91
C LEU A 98 4.61 15.63 -6.29
N SER A 99 5.52 15.51 -5.33
CA SER A 99 6.94 15.62 -5.64
C SER A 99 7.44 14.38 -6.39
N ASN A 100 8.41 14.54 -7.29
CA ASN A 100 8.98 13.40 -8.04
C ASN A 100 9.49 12.28 -7.13
N GLY A 101 10.06 12.62 -5.97
CA GLY A 101 10.55 11.65 -5.00
C GLY A 101 9.45 10.84 -4.33
N GLU A 102 8.34 11.50 -3.97
CA GLU A 102 7.15 10.86 -3.42
C GLU A 102 6.49 9.97 -4.47
N TYR A 103 6.30 10.49 -5.68
CA TYR A 103 5.76 9.73 -6.81
C TYR A 103 6.57 8.46 -7.10
N MET A 104 7.90 8.57 -7.18
CA MET A 104 8.76 7.39 -7.36
C MET A 104 8.61 6.41 -6.19
N ASN A 105 8.66 6.89 -4.94
CA ASN A 105 8.51 6.04 -3.76
C ASN A 105 7.20 5.26 -3.81
N HIS A 106 6.09 5.94 -4.09
CA HIS A 106 4.76 5.35 -4.17
C HIS A 106 4.66 4.29 -5.28
N VAL A 107 5.15 4.60 -6.48
CA VAL A 107 5.17 3.64 -7.60
C VAL A 107 5.98 2.39 -7.24
N PHE A 108 7.18 2.55 -6.69
CA PHE A 108 8.01 1.41 -6.31
C PHE A 108 7.40 0.62 -5.16
N ALA A 109 6.88 1.28 -4.12
CA ALA A 109 6.22 0.63 -2.98
C ALA A 109 5.10 -0.29 -3.46
N ASN A 110 4.16 0.26 -4.24
CA ASN A 110 3.02 -0.51 -4.74
C ASN A 110 3.45 -1.60 -5.73
N THR A 111 4.46 -1.35 -6.56
CA THR A 111 5.01 -2.39 -7.45
C THR A 111 5.55 -3.59 -6.65
N PHE A 112 6.41 -3.34 -5.66
CA PHE A 112 6.94 -4.42 -4.81
C PHE A 112 5.84 -5.14 -4.02
N HIS A 113 4.82 -4.40 -3.58
CA HIS A 113 3.66 -4.97 -2.90
C HIS A 113 2.93 -6.01 -3.77
N PHE A 114 2.49 -5.62 -4.98
CA PHE A 114 1.74 -6.52 -5.85
C PHE A 114 2.61 -7.61 -6.46
N VAL A 115 3.91 -7.37 -6.68
CA VAL A 115 4.85 -8.44 -7.06
C VAL A 115 4.98 -9.46 -5.94
N ALA A 116 5.08 -9.04 -4.67
CA ALA A 116 5.12 -9.97 -3.54
C ALA A 116 3.86 -10.85 -3.50
N ILE A 117 2.68 -10.25 -3.68
CA ILE A 117 1.39 -10.96 -3.72
C ILE A 117 1.32 -11.93 -4.90
N ALA A 118 1.69 -11.50 -6.10
CA ALA A 118 1.68 -12.37 -7.27
C ALA A 118 2.63 -13.58 -7.10
N LEU A 119 3.82 -13.35 -6.53
CA LEU A 119 4.79 -14.39 -6.27
C LEU A 119 4.35 -15.38 -5.17
N ILE A 120 3.64 -14.94 -4.13
CA ILE A 120 3.16 -15.85 -3.08
C ILE A 120 1.97 -16.69 -3.56
N LEU A 121 1.06 -16.11 -4.34
CA LEU A 121 -0.08 -16.84 -4.91
C LEU A 121 0.34 -17.87 -5.96
N ALA A 122 1.50 -17.68 -6.59
CA ALA A 122 2.05 -18.62 -7.55
C ALA A 122 2.94 -19.70 -6.90
N ALA A 123 3.37 -19.50 -5.64
CA ALA A 123 4.37 -20.31 -4.96
C ALA A 123 3.87 -21.71 -4.60
#